data_AF-A0A0F9BAF4-F1
#
_entry.id   AF-A0A0F9BAF4-F1
#
_cell.length_a   1.000
_cell.length_b   1.000
_cell.length_c   1.000
_cell.angle_alpha   90.00
_cell.angle_beta   90.00
_cell.angle_gamma   90.00
#
_symmetry.space_group_name_H-M   'P 1'
#
loop_
_entity.id
_entity.type
_entity.pdbx_description
1 polymer ?
#
loop_
_entity_poly.entity_id
_entity_poly.type
_entity_poly.pdbx_seq_one_letter_code
_entity_poly.pdbx_strand_id
1 'polypeptide(L)'
;MYHLKRKQIIRYSFLVIFLLLFPYLQNGNIIHKSSKTDLTNDMLIHTSGEQSYTREWLKNNNFSTQDRWFSIKGEQGDNETVEANIANEQANFKIIGEDLNYTFKGIPNSTDSQDWYEFAKPGYYLPDNSGIDSFGSWVSHTWAEGSNQFPGVHWRKNISIPVDMSDYTITSANLSVSFNASVETTSGNGLDGFDVSLSESDTDQFGIGDFITFYVLISDIDLKNPYVIAFNRTTDLGQDSSPTIAKISGNIYT
;
A
#
# COMPACT_ATOMS: atom_id res chain seq x y z
N MET A 1 52.43 17.31 -18.76
CA MET A 1 51.94 17.41 -20.16
C MET A 1 51.33 16.10 -20.70
N TYR A 2 51.77 14.90 -20.25
CA TYR A 2 51.19 13.61 -20.69
C TYR A 2 49.74 13.33 -20.25
N HIS A 3 49.29 13.87 -19.12
CA HIS A 3 47.94 13.60 -18.60
C HIS A 3 46.81 14.29 -19.38
N LEU A 4 47.06 15.44 -20.02
CA LEU A 4 46.05 16.12 -20.84
C LEU A 4 45.75 15.35 -22.14
N LYS A 5 46.76 14.73 -22.76
CA LYS A 5 46.58 13.95 -23.99
C LYS A 5 45.74 12.69 -23.78
N ARG A 6 45.85 12.03 -22.62
CA ARG A 6 45.07 10.81 -22.30
C ARG A 6 43.57 11.09 -22.13
N LYS A 7 43.20 12.23 -21.51
CA LYS A 7 41.79 12.63 -21.37
C LYS A 7 41.14 13.01 -22.70
N GLN A 8 41.90 13.60 -23.63
CA GLN A 8 41.40 13.88 -24.98
C GLN A 8 41.18 12.60 -25.79
N ILE A 9 42.11 11.64 -25.74
CA ILE A 9 41.98 10.36 -26.47
C ILE A 9 40.72 9.61 -26.00
N ILE A 10 40.46 9.53 -24.68
CA ILE A 10 39.27 8.85 -24.15
C ILE A 10 37.97 9.52 -24.61
N ARG A 11 37.93 10.86 -24.69
CA ARG A 11 36.77 11.61 -25.19
C ARG A 11 36.48 11.33 -26.67
N TYR A 12 37.51 11.26 -27.50
CA TYR A 12 37.33 10.95 -28.92
C TYR A 12 36.98 9.48 -29.15
N SER A 13 37.52 8.55 -28.36
CA SER A 13 37.15 7.12 -28.44
C SER A 13 35.67 6.89 -28.13
N PHE A 14 35.10 7.58 -27.13
CA PHE A 14 33.67 7.47 -26.82
C PHE A 14 32.78 8.03 -27.94
N LEU A 15 33.18 9.15 -28.56
CA LEU A 15 32.43 9.78 -29.64
C LEU A 15 32.41 8.91 -30.92
N VAL A 16 33.52 8.24 -31.23
CA VAL A 16 33.61 7.31 -32.38
C VAL A 16 32.79 6.05 -32.14
N ILE A 17 32.80 5.48 -30.93
CA ILE A 17 31.95 4.33 -30.59
C ILE A 17 30.46 4.69 -30.69
N PHE A 18 30.08 5.88 -30.22
CA PHE A 18 28.69 6.35 -30.30
C PHE A 18 28.23 6.54 -31.76
N LEU A 19 29.09 7.10 -32.62
CA LEU A 19 28.78 7.26 -34.06
C LEU A 19 28.66 5.92 -34.81
N LEU A 20 29.43 4.90 -34.43
CA LEU A 20 29.36 3.57 -35.03
C LEU A 20 28.11 2.78 -34.61
N LEU A 21 27.57 3.05 -33.41
CA LEU A 21 26.38 2.36 -32.90
C LEU A 21 25.05 3.06 -33.26
N PHE A 22 25.09 4.35 -33.63
CA PHE A 22 23.90 5.12 -33.98
C PHE A 22 23.03 4.52 -35.12
N PRO A 23 23.57 3.95 -36.21
CA PRO A 23 22.72 3.36 -37.26
C PRO A 23 21.99 2.08 -36.82
N TYR A 24 22.42 1.42 -35.74
CA TYR A 24 21.72 0.24 -35.20
C TYR A 24 20.49 0.62 -34.37
N LEU A 25 20.45 1.84 -33.81
CA LEU A 25 19.29 2.34 -33.06
C LEU A 25 18.15 2.83 -33.97
N GLN A 26 18.44 3.17 -35.23
CA GLN A 26 17.42 3.63 -36.19
C GLN A 26 16.80 2.51 -37.03
N ASN A 27 17.28 1.26 -36.90
CA ASN A 27 16.70 0.10 -37.58
C ASN A 27 15.70 -0.68 -36.72
N GLY A 28 15.14 -0.05 -35.67
CA GLY A 28 13.88 -0.44 -35.07
C GLY A 28 12.71 -0.15 -36.01
N ASN A 29 12.77 -0.65 -37.25
CA ASN A 29 11.57 -0.84 -38.05
C ASN A 29 10.72 -1.84 -37.27
N ILE A 30 9.78 -1.31 -36.48
CA ILE A 30 8.55 -2.03 -36.17
C ILE A 30 8.00 -2.35 -37.55
N ILE A 31 8.29 -3.56 -38.02
CA ILE A 31 7.55 -4.18 -39.09
C ILE A 31 6.15 -4.33 -38.52
N HIS A 32 5.37 -3.26 -38.62
CA HIS A 32 3.94 -3.37 -38.72
C HIS A 32 3.76 -4.15 -40.01
N LYS A 33 3.75 -5.49 -39.88
CA LYS A 33 2.97 -6.32 -40.78
C LYS A 33 1.55 -5.81 -40.57
N SER A 34 1.20 -4.72 -41.26
CA SER A 34 -0.10 -4.66 -41.89
C SER A 34 -0.14 -5.95 -42.68
N SER A 35 -0.77 -6.96 -42.07
CA SER A 35 -1.40 -7.99 -42.85
C SER A 35 -2.23 -7.20 -43.86
N LYS A 36 -1.73 -7.08 -45.09
CA LYS A 36 -2.61 -7.13 -46.24
C LYS A 36 -3.30 -8.47 -46.06
N THR A 37 -4.39 -8.46 -45.29
CA THR A 37 -5.50 -9.32 -45.58
C THR A 37 -5.69 -9.18 -47.08
N ASP A 38 -5.42 -10.26 -47.80
CA ASP A 38 -5.90 -10.40 -49.16
C ASP A 38 -7.41 -10.12 -49.08
N LEU A 39 -7.78 -8.88 -49.39
CA LEU A 39 -9.12 -8.46 -49.76
C LEU A 39 -9.37 -9.02 -51.17
N THR A 40 -9.17 -10.32 -51.36
CA THR A 40 -9.79 -11.05 -52.47
C THR A 40 -11.23 -11.42 -52.14
N ASN A 41 -11.68 -11.11 -50.92
CA ASN A 41 -13.08 -10.86 -50.62
C ASN A 41 -13.33 -9.34 -50.57
N ASP A 42 -13.09 -8.64 -51.68
CA ASP A 42 -14.02 -7.56 -52.05
C ASP A 42 -15.39 -8.24 -52.18
N MET A 43 -16.07 -8.41 -51.03
CA MET A 43 -17.52 -8.55 -51.04
C MET A 43 -18.01 -7.32 -51.77
N LEU A 44 -18.40 -7.51 -53.03
CA LEU A 44 -19.25 -6.60 -53.79
C LEU A 44 -20.12 -5.86 -52.78
N ILE A 45 -19.93 -4.55 -52.65
CA ILE A 45 -20.80 -3.71 -51.83
C ILE A 45 -22.21 -3.96 -52.37
N HIS A 46 -22.96 -4.80 -51.68
CA HIS A 46 -24.32 -5.10 -52.05
C HIS A 46 -25.08 -3.79 -51.93
N THR A 47 -25.83 -3.43 -52.97
CA THR A 47 -26.80 -2.34 -52.89
C THR A 47 -27.69 -2.59 -51.68
N SER A 48 -27.65 -1.68 -50.69
CA SER A 48 -28.54 -1.73 -49.54
C SER A 48 -29.98 -1.54 -50.04
N GLY A 49 -30.78 -2.59 -49.98
CA GLY A 49 -32.23 -2.51 -50.17
C GLY A 49 -32.91 -2.33 -48.83
N GLU A 50 -33.73 -1.30 -48.70
CA GLU A 50 -34.65 -1.17 -47.56
C GLU A 50 -35.91 -1.97 -47.88
N GLN A 51 -36.19 -2.98 -47.06
CA GLN A 51 -37.46 -3.71 -47.12
C GLN A 51 -38.27 -3.34 -45.89
N SER A 52 -39.31 -2.53 -46.09
CA SER A 52 -40.19 -2.10 -45.01
C SER A 52 -41.17 -3.22 -44.65
N TYR A 53 -41.28 -3.53 -43.36
CA TYR A 53 -42.25 -4.48 -42.83
C TYR A 53 -43.23 -3.76 -41.91
N THR A 54 -44.48 -4.21 -41.88
CA THR A 54 -45.54 -3.67 -40.98
C THR A 54 -45.52 -4.26 -39.58
N ARG A 55 -44.65 -5.25 -39.33
CA ARG A 55 -44.48 -5.89 -38.02
C ARG A 55 -43.12 -5.54 -37.45
N GLU A 56 -43.07 -5.23 -36.16
CA GLU A 56 -41.84 -4.98 -35.43
C GLU A 56 -41.00 -6.27 -35.36
N TRP A 57 -39.75 -6.19 -35.81
CA TRP A 57 -38.84 -7.35 -35.87
C TRP A 57 -38.25 -7.69 -34.50
N LEU A 58 -38.02 -6.66 -33.70
CA LEU A 58 -37.42 -6.74 -32.38
C LEU A 58 -38.50 -6.43 -31.35
N LYS A 59 -38.71 -7.32 -30.38
CA LYS A 59 -39.53 -7.01 -29.21
C LYS A 59 -38.62 -6.37 -28.17
N ASN A 60 -39.18 -5.45 -27.37
CA ASN A 60 -38.48 -4.80 -26.25
C ASN A 60 -37.32 -3.89 -26.71
N ASN A 61 -37.55 -3.09 -27.77
CA ASN A 61 -36.58 -2.13 -28.31
C ASN A 61 -36.16 -1.02 -27.33
N ASN A 62 -36.91 -0.83 -26.26
CA ASN A 62 -36.65 0.16 -25.23
C ASN A 62 -36.04 -0.44 -23.95
N PHE A 63 -35.66 -1.73 -23.95
CA PHE A 63 -35.14 -2.40 -22.75
C PHE A 63 -36.04 -2.16 -21.52
N SER A 64 -37.35 -2.29 -21.68
CA SER A 64 -38.32 -2.17 -20.59
C SER A 64 -38.50 -3.47 -19.80
N THR A 65 -38.17 -4.62 -20.40
CA THR A 65 -38.20 -5.94 -19.75
C THR A 65 -36.93 -6.73 -20.01
N GLN A 66 -36.73 -7.86 -19.33
CA GLN A 66 -35.61 -8.79 -19.61
C GLN A 66 -35.90 -9.71 -20.82
N ASP A 67 -37.10 -9.61 -21.42
CA ASP A 67 -37.56 -10.58 -22.41
C ASP A 67 -36.67 -10.60 -23.65
N ARG A 68 -36.23 -11.81 -24.02
CA ARG A 68 -35.39 -12.09 -25.21
C ARG A 68 -34.05 -11.36 -25.22
N TRP A 69 -33.61 -10.84 -24.09
CA TRP A 69 -32.26 -10.35 -23.92
C TRP A 69 -31.45 -11.38 -23.12
N PHE A 70 -30.34 -11.83 -23.69
CA PHE A 70 -29.51 -12.87 -23.12
C PHE A 70 -28.11 -12.31 -22.90
N SER A 71 -27.59 -12.47 -21.68
CA SER A 71 -26.18 -12.26 -21.41
C SER A 71 -25.43 -13.54 -21.73
N ILE A 72 -24.77 -13.58 -22.89
CA ILE A 72 -23.91 -14.70 -23.27
C ILE A 72 -22.49 -14.32 -22.89
N LYS A 73 -21.92 -15.09 -21.96
CA LYS A 73 -20.54 -14.93 -21.53
C LYS A 73 -19.62 -15.79 -22.40
N GLY A 74 -18.39 -15.35 -22.62
CA GLY A 74 -17.41 -16.06 -23.44
C GLY A 74 -16.79 -17.28 -22.74
N GLU A 75 -15.86 -17.96 -23.43
CA GLU A 75 -15.06 -19.06 -22.86
C GLU A 75 -13.77 -18.58 -22.18
N GLN A 76 -13.44 -17.29 -22.31
CA GLN A 76 -12.22 -16.68 -21.76
C GLN A 76 -12.57 -15.75 -20.61
N GLY A 77 -11.72 -15.74 -19.58
CA GLY A 77 -11.88 -14.92 -18.37
C GLY A 77 -12.78 -15.58 -17.31
N ASP A 78 -12.94 -14.88 -16.19
CA ASP A 78 -13.82 -15.32 -15.11
C ASP A 78 -15.24 -14.78 -15.33
N ASN A 79 -16.14 -15.68 -15.72
CA ASN A 79 -17.54 -15.36 -15.96
C ASN A 79 -18.30 -14.97 -14.69
N GLU A 80 -17.77 -15.19 -13.49
CA GLU A 80 -18.39 -14.76 -12.23
C GLU A 80 -18.23 -13.25 -11.99
N THR A 81 -17.25 -12.61 -12.64
CA THR A 81 -16.94 -11.17 -12.51
C THR A 81 -17.76 -10.25 -13.41
N VAL A 82 -18.68 -10.79 -14.21
CA VAL A 82 -19.51 -10.00 -15.14
C VAL A 82 -20.97 -10.32 -14.96
N GLU A 83 -21.77 -9.28 -14.75
CA GLU A 83 -23.22 -9.34 -14.71
C GLU A 83 -23.81 -8.42 -15.77
N ALA A 84 -24.99 -8.77 -16.26
CA ALA A 84 -25.68 -7.95 -17.22
C ALA A 84 -27.18 -7.99 -16.95
N ASN A 85 -27.82 -6.82 -16.88
CA ASN A 85 -29.23 -6.68 -16.57
C ASN A 85 -29.85 -5.51 -17.33
N ILE A 86 -31.18 -5.56 -17.50
CA ILE A 86 -31.95 -4.43 -18.00
C ILE A 86 -32.48 -3.62 -16.83
N ALA A 87 -32.15 -2.32 -16.80
CA ALA A 87 -32.66 -1.37 -15.81
C ALA A 87 -32.72 0.04 -16.41
N ASN A 88 -33.78 0.79 -16.08
CA ASN A 88 -34.00 2.17 -16.54
C ASN A 88 -33.98 2.32 -18.07
N GLU A 89 -34.65 1.42 -18.80
CA GLU A 89 -34.70 1.42 -20.27
C GLU A 89 -33.33 1.28 -20.95
N GLN A 90 -32.37 0.67 -20.25
CA GLN A 90 -31.01 0.42 -20.73
C GLN A 90 -30.56 -1.00 -20.43
N ALA A 91 -29.81 -1.58 -21.36
CA ALA A 91 -29.03 -2.80 -21.13
C ALA A 91 -27.70 -2.42 -20.46
N ASN A 92 -27.53 -2.85 -19.22
CA ASN A 92 -26.35 -2.56 -18.43
C ASN A 92 -25.44 -3.78 -18.38
N PHE A 93 -24.14 -3.54 -18.50
CA PHE A 93 -23.09 -4.51 -18.18
C PHE A 93 -22.34 -3.98 -16.96
N LYS A 94 -22.22 -4.82 -15.95
CA LYS A 94 -21.55 -4.50 -14.69
C LYS A 94 -20.41 -5.49 -14.49
N ILE A 95 -19.22 -4.95 -14.25
CA ILE A 95 -18.12 -5.75 -13.71
C ILE A 95 -18.35 -5.84 -12.21
N ILE A 96 -18.48 -7.06 -11.70
CA ILE A 96 -18.58 -7.34 -10.28
C ILE A 96 -17.15 -7.39 -9.73
N GLY A 97 -16.81 -6.41 -8.89
CA GLY A 97 -15.63 -6.48 -8.05
C GLY A 97 -15.92 -7.24 -6.76
N GLU A 98 -14.89 -7.49 -5.98
CA GLU A 98 -14.99 -8.12 -4.66
C GLU A 98 -14.35 -7.27 -3.57
N ASP A 99 -14.88 -7.40 -2.35
CA ASP A 99 -14.36 -6.78 -1.15
C ASP A 99 -13.64 -7.83 -0.30
N LEU A 100 -12.31 -7.81 -0.34
CA LEU A 100 -11.47 -8.73 0.42
C LEU A 100 -11.11 -8.13 1.78
N ASN A 101 -11.34 -8.88 2.86
CA ASN A 101 -11.05 -8.47 4.23
C ASN A 101 -10.12 -9.47 4.91
N TYR A 102 -8.91 -9.01 5.27
CA TYR A 102 -7.92 -9.80 5.98
C TYR A 102 -7.69 -9.24 7.38
N THR A 103 -7.62 -10.13 8.37
CA THR A 103 -7.41 -9.77 9.77
C THR A 103 -6.18 -10.47 10.30
N PHE A 104 -5.19 -9.69 10.73
CA PHE A 104 -4.00 -10.17 11.41
C PHE A 104 -4.09 -9.72 12.87
N LYS A 105 -4.17 -10.68 13.79
CA LYS A 105 -4.35 -10.44 15.24
C LYS A 105 -3.44 -11.36 16.03
N GLY A 106 -3.07 -10.93 17.23
CA GLY A 106 -2.34 -11.76 18.18
C GLY A 106 -1.14 -11.03 18.78
N ILE A 107 -0.59 -11.68 19.81
CA ILE A 107 0.63 -11.25 20.48
C ILE A 107 1.82 -11.59 19.56
N PRO A 108 2.75 -10.67 19.29
CA PRO A 108 3.93 -10.96 18.49
C PRO A 108 4.63 -12.26 18.92
N ASN A 109 4.96 -13.11 17.95
CA ASN A 109 5.53 -14.45 18.11
C ASN A 109 4.67 -15.46 18.91
N SER A 110 3.36 -15.21 19.06
CA SER A 110 2.40 -16.23 19.48
C SER A 110 1.95 -17.11 18.30
N THR A 111 1.24 -18.21 18.58
CA THR A 111 0.70 -19.14 17.57
C THR A 111 -0.02 -18.44 16.41
N ASP A 112 -0.76 -17.36 16.70
CA ASP A 112 -1.57 -16.64 15.72
C ASP A 112 -0.83 -15.47 15.04
N SER A 113 0.38 -15.13 15.49
CA SER A 113 1.13 -13.96 15.01
C SER A 113 2.66 -14.20 15.06
N GLN A 114 3.14 -15.16 14.29
CA GLN A 114 4.56 -15.52 14.19
C GLN A 114 5.41 -14.49 13.42
N ASP A 115 6.74 -14.65 13.40
CA ASP A 115 7.68 -13.94 12.52
C ASP A 115 7.79 -12.42 12.74
N TRP A 116 7.64 -11.99 13.98
CA TRP A 116 8.01 -10.64 14.39
C TRP A 116 9.47 -10.60 14.83
N TYR A 117 10.20 -9.61 14.32
CA TYR A 117 11.59 -9.40 14.66
C TYR A 117 11.82 -7.97 15.11
N GLU A 118 12.73 -7.82 16.07
CA GLU A 118 13.17 -6.54 16.59
C GLU A 118 14.23 -5.91 15.68
N PHE A 119 14.14 -4.59 15.50
CA PHE A 119 15.09 -3.80 14.74
C PHE A 119 15.35 -2.46 15.41
N ALA A 120 16.61 -2.02 15.35
CA ALA A 120 16.96 -0.66 15.74
C ALA A 120 16.21 0.37 14.89
N LYS A 121 15.75 1.44 15.54
CA LYS A 121 15.17 2.60 14.87
C LYS A 121 16.29 3.52 14.37
N PRO A 122 16.38 3.81 13.06
CA PRO A 122 17.41 4.71 12.54
C PRO A 122 17.32 6.10 13.18
N GLY A 123 18.45 6.62 13.66
CA GLY A 123 18.55 7.95 14.28
C GLY A 123 18.16 8.01 15.76
N TYR A 124 17.92 6.86 16.40
CA TYR A 124 17.53 6.74 17.80
C TYR A 124 18.50 5.80 18.53
N TYR A 125 18.63 5.96 19.84
CA TYR A 125 19.36 4.99 20.65
C TYR A 125 18.52 3.73 20.81
N LEU A 126 19.18 2.58 20.99
CA LEU A 126 18.47 1.40 21.45
C LEU A 126 18.06 1.62 22.92
N PRO A 127 16.91 1.08 23.34
CA PRO A 127 16.60 0.98 24.76
C PRO A 127 17.62 0.15 25.53
N ASP A 128 17.57 0.21 26.87
CA ASP A 128 18.46 -0.59 27.73
C ASP A 128 18.19 -2.08 27.53
N ASN A 129 16.91 -2.43 27.49
CA ASN A 129 16.45 -3.75 27.11
C ASN A 129 15.18 -3.66 26.27
N SER A 130 15.02 -4.60 25.36
CA SER A 130 13.84 -4.76 24.54
C SER A 130 13.71 -6.21 24.11
N GLY A 131 12.48 -6.61 23.76
CA GLY A 131 12.24 -7.96 23.30
C GLY A 131 10.80 -8.24 22.93
N ILE A 132 10.55 -9.52 22.66
CA ILE A 132 9.22 -10.08 22.46
C ILE A 132 9.07 -11.26 23.43
N ASP A 133 7.98 -11.29 24.20
CA ASP A 133 7.64 -12.38 25.10
C ASP A 133 6.15 -12.79 24.99
N SER A 134 5.65 -13.54 25.98
CA SER A 134 4.25 -13.99 26.01
C SER A 134 3.21 -12.88 26.18
N PHE A 135 3.62 -11.67 26.55
CA PHE A 135 2.76 -10.49 26.70
C PHE A 135 2.88 -9.56 25.50
N GLY A 136 3.94 -9.69 24.70
CA GLY A 136 4.12 -9.04 23.42
C GLY A 136 5.46 -8.35 23.29
N SER A 137 5.48 -7.25 22.55
CA SER A 137 6.65 -6.39 22.41
C SER A 137 6.82 -5.53 23.65
N TRP A 138 8.02 -5.50 24.22
CA TRP A 138 8.32 -4.72 25.42
C TRP A 138 9.66 -4.00 25.30
N VAL A 139 9.77 -2.89 26.05
CA VAL A 139 10.94 -2.02 26.13
C VAL A 139 11.13 -1.58 27.56
N SER A 140 12.38 -1.50 28.02
CA SER A 140 12.76 -0.81 29.25
C SER A 140 13.95 0.12 29.00
N HIS A 141 13.96 1.25 29.71
CA HIS A 141 15.02 2.23 29.65
C HIS A 141 15.11 2.99 30.97
N THR A 142 16.33 3.29 31.39
CA THR A 142 16.64 4.07 32.59
C THR A 142 16.88 5.52 32.20
N TRP A 143 16.07 6.42 32.75
CA TRP A 143 16.29 7.86 32.56
C TRP A 143 17.46 8.35 33.43
N ALA A 144 18.35 9.14 32.82
CA ALA A 144 19.51 9.73 33.44
C ALA A 144 19.58 11.23 33.11
N GLU A 145 19.38 12.06 34.13
CA GLU A 145 19.36 13.51 34.02
C GLU A 145 20.54 14.09 33.23
N GLY A 146 20.24 15.01 32.32
CA GLY A 146 21.24 15.72 31.50
C GLY A 146 21.79 14.93 30.30
N SER A 147 21.28 13.72 30.02
CA SER A 147 21.66 12.93 28.84
C SER A 147 20.63 13.06 27.72
N ASN A 148 21.09 13.00 26.46
CA ASN A 148 20.20 12.94 25.29
C ASN A 148 19.67 11.50 25.15
N GLN A 149 18.46 11.24 25.64
CA GLN A 149 17.88 9.90 25.73
C GLN A 149 16.55 9.79 24.96
N PHE A 150 16.66 9.46 23.67
CA PHE A 150 15.51 9.09 22.83
C PHE A 150 15.64 7.64 22.38
N PRO A 151 15.31 6.67 23.26
CA PRO A 151 15.32 5.28 22.87
C PRO A 151 14.20 5.01 21.85
N GLY A 152 14.47 4.14 20.89
CA GLY A 152 13.51 3.78 19.87
C GLY A 152 13.80 2.42 19.27
N VAL A 153 12.75 1.62 19.14
CA VAL A 153 12.82 0.27 18.56
C VAL A 153 11.65 0.07 17.60
N HIS A 154 11.86 -0.74 16.56
CA HIS A 154 10.82 -1.22 15.68
C HIS A 154 10.66 -2.72 15.89
N TRP A 155 9.42 -3.20 15.85
CA TRP A 155 9.14 -4.60 15.57
C TRP A 155 8.52 -4.70 14.18
N ARG A 156 9.01 -5.65 13.38
CA ARG A 156 8.62 -5.77 11.97
C ARG A 156 8.25 -7.21 11.64
N LYS A 157 7.32 -7.35 10.72
CA LYS A 157 6.87 -8.62 10.14
C LYS A 157 6.52 -8.41 8.67
N ASN A 158 6.78 -9.43 7.85
CA ASN A 158 6.27 -9.48 6.49
C ASN A 158 4.84 -10.00 6.49
N ILE A 159 3.94 -9.29 5.83
CA ILE A 159 2.55 -9.69 5.66
C ILE A 159 2.38 -10.26 4.26
N SER A 160 1.83 -11.47 4.17
CA SER A 160 1.44 -12.11 2.91
C SER A 160 -0.07 -12.23 2.88
N ILE A 161 -0.66 -11.84 1.75
CA ILE A 161 -2.09 -11.96 1.49
C ILE A 161 -2.30 -13.21 0.62
N PRO A 162 -3.29 -14.09 0.90
CA PRO A 162 -3.47 -15.35 0.19
C PRO A 162 -4.17 -15.19 -1.17
N VAL A 163 -3.95 -14.08 -1.87
CA VAL A 163 -4.42 -13.84 -3.24
C VAL A 163 -3.32 -13.18 -4.05
N ASP A 164 -3.34 -13.39 -5.37
CA ASP A 164 -2.46 -12.69 -6.29
C ASP A 164 -3.03 -11.30 -6.58
N MET A 165 -2.40 -10.27 -6.02
CA MET A 165 -2.86 -8.88 -6.20
C MET A 165 -2.73 -8.39 -7.65
N SER A 166 -2.02 -9.10 -8.53
CA SER A 166 -1.91 -8.74 -9.95
C SER A 166 -3.18 -9.03 -10.76
N ASP A 167 -4.07 -9.87 -10.23
CA ASP A 167 -5.38 -10.17 -10.83
C ASP A 167 -6.40 -9.04 -10.59
N TYR A 168 -6.07 -8.08 -9.71
CA TYR A 168 -7.01 -7.07 -9.23
C TYR A 168 -6.62 -5.65 -9.64
N THR A 169 -7.62 -4.88 -10.09
CA THR A 169 -7.53 -3.42 -10.09
C THR A 169 -8.05 -2.90 -8.75
N ILE A 170 -7.12 -2.55 -7.85
CA ILE A 170 -7.46 -2.06 -6.51
C ILE A 170 -8.13 -0.69 -6.63
N THR A 171 -9.40 -0.60 -6.25
CA THR A 171 -10.17 0.66 -6.27
C THR A 171 -10.09 1.41 -4.94
N SER A 172 -9.91 0.67 -3.84
CA SER A 172 -9.71 1.23 -2.50
C SER A 172 -8.97 0.25 -1.61
N ALA A 173 -8.30 0.77 -0.58
CA ALA A 173 -7.66 -0.01 0.47
C ALA A 173 -7.83 0.71 1.80
N ASN A 174 -8.04 -0.06 2.87
CA ASN A 174 -8.14 0.46 4.23
C ASN A 174 -7.34 -0.43 5.17
N LEU A 175 -6.61 0.18 6.10
CA LEU A 175 -5.85 -0.51 7.12
C LEU A 175 -6.21 0.08 8.49
N SER A 176 -6.76 -0.78 9.35
CA SER A 176 -7.04 -0.46 10.74
C SER A 176 -6.06 -1.21 11.63
N VAL A 177 -5.37 -0.48 12.51
CA VAL A 177 -4.39 -1.03 13.43
C VAL A 177 -4.73 -0.59 14.84
N SER A 178 -4.75 -1.56 15.76
CA SER A 178 -5.00 -1.33 17.17
C SER A 178 -3.85 -1.90 17.99
N PHE A 179 -3.32 -1.10 18.93
CA PHE A 179 -2.34 -1.53 19.90
C PHE A 179 -2.95 -1.51 21.30
N ASN A 180 -2.55 -2.47 22.14
CA ASN A 180 -2.83 -2.45 23.58
C ASN A 180 -1.48 -2.35 24.30
N ALA A 181 -1.26 -1.27 25.04
CA ALA A 181 0.02 -0.97 25.66
C ALA A 181 -0.17 -0.52 27.12
N SER A 182 0.78 -0.90 27.97
CA SER A 182 0.89 -0.48 29.37
C SER A 182 2.33 -0.12 29.68
N VAL A 183 2.54 0.72 30.69
CA VAL A 183 3.86 1.14 31.18
C VAL A 183 3.89 0.92 32.69
N GLU A 184 5.03 0.47 33.21
CA GLU A 184 5.28 0.29 34.63
C GLU A 184 6.65 0.88 34.98
N THR A 185 6.75 1.49 36.17
CA THR A 185 7.99 2.08 36.69
C THR A 185 8.63 1.14 37.72
N THR A 186 9.96 1.13 37.80
CA THR A 186 10.71 0.13 38.60
C THR A 186 10.43 0.23 40.11
N SER A 187 10.02 1.39 40.60
CA SER A 187 9.68 1.60 42.01
C SER A 187 8.32 1.08 42.41
N GLY A 188 7.43 0.79 41.44
CA GLY A 188 6.06 0.31 41.68
C GLY A 188 5.20 1.27 42.52
N ASN A 189 5.68 2.48 42.79
CA ASN A 189 5.02 3.49 43.62
C ASN A 189 4.12 4.42 42.79
N GLY A 190 4.21 4.36 41.46
CA GLY A 190 3.48 5.24 40.54
C GLY A 190 3.87 6.71 40.67
N LEU A 191 5.11 7.00 41.09
CA LEU A 191 5.65 8.37 41.24
C LEU A 191 6.90 8.61 40.38
N ASP A 192 7.41 7.57 39.72
CA ASP A 192 8.62 7.62 38.89
C ASP A 192 8.26 7.44 37.40
N GLY A 193 7.06 7.90 37.02
CA GLY A 193 6.50 7.83 35.68
C GLY A 193 6.95 8.96 34.76
N PHE A 194 6.24 9.14 33.65
CA PHE A 194 6.41 10.35 32.85
C PHE A 194 5.78 11.52 33.62
N ASP A 195 6.61 12.48 34.06
CA ASP A 195 6.12 13.67 34.76
C ASP A 195 5.55 14.66 33.74
N VAL A 196 4.27 14.45 33.43
CA VAL A 196 3.51 15.34 32.55
C VAL A 196 2.77 16.32 33.46
N SER A 197 3.33 17.52 33.64
CA SER A 197 2.64 18.58 34.39
C SER A 197 1.26 18.88 33.75
N LEU A 198 0.28 19.28 34.57
CA LEU A 198 -1.12 19.53 34.16
C LEU A 198 -1.37 20.96 33.66
N SER A 199 -0.37 21.84 33.71
CA SER A 199 -0.50 23.29 33.46
C SER A 199 0.25 23.74 32.20
N GLU A 200 -0.46 24.03 31.10
CA GLU A 200 0.10 24.58 29.84
C GLU A 200 0.96 25.87 30.00
N SER A 201 1.02 26.43 31.21
CA SER A 201 1.86 27.59 31.56
C SER A 201 3.29 27.23 32.00
N ASP A 202 3.62 25.95 32.20
CA ASP A 202 4.99 25.52 32.48
C ASP A 202 5.81 25.56 31.19
N THR A 203 6.82 26.41 31.16
CA THR A 203 7.68 26.63 29.97
C THR A 203 8.52 25.43 29.57
N ASP A 204 8.57 24.39 30.41
CA ASP A 204 9.36 23.17 30.24
C ASP A 204 8.52 21.95 29.82
N GLN A 205 7.19 22.08 29.71
CA GLN A 205 6.23 20.96 29.53
C GLN A 205 6.31 20.17 28.22
N PHE A 206 7.15 20.61 27.29
CA PHE A 206 7.36 19.91 26.01
C PHE A 206 8.83 19.69 25.74
N GLY A 207 9.60 19.46 26.82
CA GLY A 207 10.92 18.87 26.72
C GLY A 207 10.89 17.63 25.82
N ILE A 208 11.98 17.42 25.09
CA ILE A 208 12.15 16.18 24.34
C ILE A 208 12.29 15.08 25.41
N GLY A 209 11.24 14.30 25.69
CA GLY A 209 11.29 13.26 26.72
C GLY A 209 9.94 12.73 27.22
N ASP A 210 8.96 13.60 27.43
CA ASP A 210 7.76 13.26 28.24
C ASP A 210 6.59 12.74 27.40
N PHE A 211 6.83 11.81 26.48
CA PHE A 211 5.78 11.18 25.70
C PHE A 211 6.23 9.85 25.10
N ILE A 212 5.27 8.96 24.87
CA ILE A 212 5.46 7.77 24.04
C ILE A 212 4.85 8.01 22.67
N THR A 213 5.59 7.62 21.63
CA THR A 213 5.10 7.66 20.25
C THR A 213 4.94 6.25 19.71
N PHE A 214 3.72 5.88 19.33
CA PHE A 214 3.42 4.69 18.55
C PHE A 214 3.15 5.11 17.11
N TYR A 215 3.65 4.34 16.16
CA TYR A 215 3.32 4.55 14.76
C TYR A 215 3.44 3.24 14.00
N VAL A 216 2.77 3.19 12.86
CA VAL A 216 2.79 2.07 11.94
C VAL A 216 3.46 2.52 10.66
N LEU A 217 4.49 1.78 10.25
CA LEU A 217 5.10 1.90 8.95
C LEU A 217 4.67 0.72 8.09
N ILE A 218 4.32 1.02 6.84
CA ILE A 218 4.26 0.02 5.77
C ILE A 218 5.38 0.33 4.77
N SER A 219 5.99 -0.70 4.20
CA SER A 219 7.00 -0.53 3.16
C SER A 219 6.99 -1.71 2.21
N ASP A 220 7.71 -1.56 1.10
CA ASP A 220 8.13 -2.69 0.29
C ASP A 220 8.96 -3.68 1.11
N ILE A 221 9.06 -4.92 0.62
CA ILE A 221 9.79 -6.01 1.29
C ILE A 221 11.29 -5.71 1.45
N ASP A 222 11.84 -4.83 0.60
CA ASP A 222 13.22 -4.36 0.66
C ASP A 222 13.39 -3.04 1.44
N LEU A 223 12.32 -2.56 2.08
CA LEU A 223 12.26 -1.39 2.95
C LEU A 223 12.57 -0.05 2.26
N LYS A 224 12.49 0.03 0.93
CA LYS A 224 12.86 1.26 0.19
C LYS A 224 11.85 2.39 0.32
N ASN A 225 10.55 2.08 0.37
CA ASN A 225 9.49 3.08 0.39
C ASN A 225 8.65 2.96 1.69
N PRO A 226 9.16 3.42 2.84
CA PRO A 226 8.42 3.41 4.09
C PRO A 226 7.40 4.57 4.16
N TYR A 227 6.16 4.26 4.53
CA TYR A 227 5.08 5.22 4.74
C TYR A 227 4.51 5.08 6.14
N VAL A 228 4.39 6.20 6.86
CA VAL A 228 3.67 6.26 8.14
C VAL A 228 2.18 6.32 7.84
N ILE A 229 1.46 5.29 8.26
CA ILE A 229 0.03 5.12 7.97
C ILE A 229 -0.85 5.28 9.22
N ALA A 230 -0.25 5.21 10.39
CA ALA A 230 -0.89 5.54 11.66
C ALA A 230 0.16 6.13 12.60
N PHE A 231 -0.24 7.11 13.39
CA PHE A 231 0.62 7.81 14.34
C PHE A 231 -0.19 8.19 15.57
N ASN A 232 0.34 7.94 16.75
CA ASN A 232 -0.18 8.44 18.01
C ASN A 232 0.98 8.81 18.92
N ARG A 233 0.90 10.00 19.49
CA ARG A 233 1.77 10.43 20.57
C ARG A 233 0.90 10.64 21.80
N THR A 234 1.23 10.00 22.90
CA THR A 234 0.47 10.08 24.15
C THR A 234 1.40 10.36 25.31
N THR A 235 0.88 11.19 26.22
CA THR A 235 1.42 11.54 27.53
C THR A 235 0.70 10.79 28.64
N ASP A 236 -0.24 9.91 28.29
CA ASP A 236 -1.19 9.28 29.24
C ASP A 236 -0.73 7.92 29.74
N LEU A 237 0.27 7.34 29.06
CA LEU A 237 0.89 6.10 29.49
C LEU A 237 1.99 6.40 30.50
N GLY A 238 1.93 5.76 31.67
CA GLY A 238 2.90 5.97 32.74
C GLY A 238 2.69 7.26 33.53
N GLN A 239 1.47 7.83 33.53
CA GLN A 239 1.09 8.91 34.45
C GLN A 239 1.03 8.42 35.89
N ASP A 240 1.45 9.28 36.82
CA ASP A 240 1.45 9.01 38.26
C ASP A 240 0.03 8.85 38.84
N SER A 241 -1.01 9.32 38.13
CA SER A 241 -2.40 9.11 38.53
C SER A 241 -3.37 9.02 37.34
N SER A 242 -4.39 8.16 37.48
CA SER A 242 -5.52 8.00 36.53
C SER A 242 -5.13 7.68 35.06
N PRO A 243 -4.37 6.60 34.79
CA PRO A 243 -3.94 6.26 33.42
C PRO A 243 -5.14 6.05 32.50
N THR A 244 -5.09 6.66 31.31
CA THR A 244 -6.19 6.61 30.34
C THR A 244 -5.87 5.68 29.18
N ILE A 245 -6.82 4.83 28.78
CA ILE A 245 -6.67 3.97 27.60
C ILE A 245 -6.95 4.79 26.34
N ALA A 246 -5.91 5.03 25.53
CA ALA A 246 -6.04 5.70 24.23
C ALA A 246 -6.21 4.67 23.09
N LYS A 247 -7.21 4.87 22.22
CA LYS A 247 -7.34 4.12 20.96
C LYS A 247 -6.66 4.88 19.83
N ILE A 248 -5.75 4.20 19.14
CA ILE A 248 -5.07 4.74 17.95
C ILE A 248 -5.90 4.35 16.73
N SER A 249 -6.31 5.34 15.94
CA SER A 249 -6.91 5.13 14.61
C SER A 249 -6.30 6.15 13.65
N GLY A 250 -5.75 5.68 12.53
CA GLY A 250 -5.26 6.53 11.45
C GLY A 250 -6.01 6.21 10.17
N ASN A 251 -6.29 7.23 9.36
CA ASN A 251 -6.71 7.05 7.97
C ASN A 251 -5.48 7.15 7.08
N ILE A 252 -5.40 6.33 6.04
CA ILE A 252 -4.41 6.51 4.98
C ILE A 252 -4.83 7.76 4.20
N TYR A 253 -4.18 8.89 4.48
CA TYR A 253 -4.28 10.06 3.63
C TYR A 253 -3.39 9.82 2.41
N THR A 254 -4.02 9.78 1.24
CA THR A 254 -3.34 9.71 -0.06
C THR A 254 -3.00 11.11 -0.56
#